data_AF-A0AAE1DM74-F1
#
_entry.id   AF-A0AAE1DM74-F1
#
_cell.length_a   1.000
_cell.length_b   1.000
_cell.length_c   1.000
_cell.angle_alpha   90.00
_cell.angle_beta   90.00
_cell.angle_gamma   90.00
#
_symmetry.space_group_name_H-M   'P 1'
#
loop_
_entity.id
_entity.type
_entity.pdbx_description
1 polymer ?
#
loop_
_entity_poly.entity_id
_entity_poly.type
_entity_poly.pdbx_seq_one_letter_code
_entity_poly.pdbx_strand_id
1 'polypeptide(L)'
;MISKTLLQKAVFSLPQHTVLERFVKCTRETDGKDTPKELRPVFHRLAALYGLWSVEKHLATLYQGGYVSGGEAPRIIREAILLLCQQLKPDAVSLVDAIAPPDFILNSPIGASDGQIYKNLYGAMLQGSKTLDRASYWQEAVTPPSRRAQAKL
;
A
#
# COMPACT_ATOMS: atom_id res chain seq x y z
N MET A 1 -3.75 33.46 6.45
CA MET A 1 -3.20 32.09 6.66
C MET A 1 -3.90 31.01 5.83
N ILE A 2 -5.14 31.24 5.36
CA ILE A 2 -5.96 30.27 4.59
C ILE A 2 -5.48 30.06 3.13
N SER A 3 -4.86 31.08 2.51
CA SER A 3 -4.45 31.02 1.10
C SER A 3 -3.30 30.04 0.81
N LYS A 4 -2.32 29.90 1.73
CA LYS A 4 -1.20 28.95 1.54
C LYS A 4 -1.62 27.50 1.65
N THR A 5 -2.54 27.16 2.56
CA THR A 5 -3.08 25.80 2.71
C THR A 5 -3.99 25.42 1.55
N LEU A 6 -4.79 26.35 1.02
CA LEU A 6 -5.62 26.11 -0.17
C LEU A 6 -4.76 25.88 -1.42
N LEU A 7 -3.74 26.71 -1.65
CA LEU A 7 -2.79 26.50 -2.75
C LEU A 7 -2.02 25.19 -2.63
N GLN A 8 -1.55 24.85 -1.42
CA GLN A 8 -0.82 23.60 -1.20
C GLN A 8 -1.71 22.35 -1.38
N LYS A 9 -2.99 22.41 -0.97
CA LYS A 9 -3.97 21.34 -1.22
C LYS A 9 -4.35 21.23 -2.70
N ALA A 10 -4.54 22.35 -3.39
CA ALA A 10 -4.83 22.36 -4.82
C ALA A 10 -3.64 21.79 -5.63
N VAL A 11 -2.41 22.18 -5.32
CA VAL A 11 -1.20 21.65 -5.96
C VAL A 11 -1.00 20.16 -5.71
N PHE A 12 -1.39 19.62 -4.54
CA PHE A 12 -1.33 18.18 -4.28
C PHE A 12 -2.48 17.39 -4.94
N SER A 13 -3.62 18.05 -5.20
CA SER A 13 -4.77 17.47 -5.88
C SER A 13 -4.53 17.29 -7.38
N LEU A 14 -3.86 18.26 -8.03
CA LEU A 14 -3.60 18.24 -9.48
C LEU A 14 -2.85 16.99 -9.97
N PRO A 15 -1.76 16.51 -9.35
CA PRO A 15 -1.08 15.29 -9.78
C PRO A 15 -1.97 14.05 -9.73
N GLN A 16 -2.78 13.90 -8.67
CA GLN A 16 -3.67 12.75 -8.52
C GLN A 16 -4.77 12.77 -9.59
N HIS A 17 -5.30 13.96 -9.89
CA HIS A 17 -6.23 14.16 -11.00
C HIS A 17 -5.59 13.82 -12.34
N THR A 18 -4.39 14.33 -12.62
CA THR A 18 -3.67 14.04 -13.87
C THR A 18 -3.35 12.56 -14.02
N VAL A 19 -2.99 11.87 -12.93
CA VAL A 19 -2.77 10.41 -12.94
C VAL A 19 -4.07 9.68 -13.25
N LEU A 20 -5.19 10.05 -12.63
CA LEU A 20 -6.50 9.43 -12.90
C LEU A 20 -6.97 9.70 -14.34
N GLU A 21 -6.88 10.94 -14.82
CA GLU A 21 -7.21 11.30 -16.19
C GLU A 21 -6.33 10.54 -17.18
N ARG A 22 -5.03 10.47 -16.92
CA ARG A 22 -4.10 9.72 -17.78
C ARG A 22 -4.42 8.23 -17.77
N PHE A 23 -4.76 7.67 -16.61
CA PHE A 23 -5.13 6.27 -16.49
C PHE A 23 -6.41 5.96 -17.28
N VAL A 24 -7.46 6.78 -17.13
CA VAL A 24 -8.73 6.64 -17.87
C VAL A 24 -8.53 6.89 -19.37
N LYS A 25 -7.66 7.83 -19.73
CA LYS A 25 -7.31 8.09 -21.14
C LYS A 25 -6.55 6.91 -21.73
N CYS A 26 -5.58 6.33 -21.01
CA CYS A 26 -4.86 5.14 -21.45
C CYS A 26 -5.80 3.92 -21.59
N THR A 27 -6.78 3.73 -20.70
CA THR A 27 -7.74 2.61 -20.86
C THR A 27 -8.65 2.80 -22.07
N ARG A 28 -8.96 4.05 -22.47
CA ARG A 28 -9.78 4.39 -23.65
C ARG A 28 -9.01 4.48 -24.97
N GLU A 29 -7.78 4.97 -24.98
CA GLU A 29 -6.99 5.16 -26.21
C GLU A 29 -6.35 3.85 -26.69
N THR A 30 -6.11 2.91 -25.78
CA THR A 30 -5.58 1.57 -26.09
C THR A 30 -6.69 0.60 -26.55
N ASP A 31 -7.94 1.08 -26.70
CA ASP A 31 -9.14 0.29 -27.02
C ASP A 31 -9.09 -0.51 -28.34
N GLY A 32 -8.09 -0.26 -29.20
CA GLY A 32 -8.02 -0.80 -30.55
C GLY A 32 -6.80 -1.65 -30.95
N LYS A 33 -5.70 -1.72 -30.18
CA LYS A 33 -4.47 -2.39 -30.66
C LYS A 33 -3.96 -3.59 -29.85
N ASP A 34 -3.95 -3.55 -28.51
CA ASP A 34 -3.19 -4.57 -27.76
C ASP A 34 -3.85 -5.12 -26.48
N THR A 35 -4.98 -4.57 -26.01
CA THR A 35 -5.59 -4.98 -24.73
C THR A 35 -6.78 -5.93 -24.90
N PRO A 36 -6.72 -7.16 -24.34
CA PRO A 36 -7.84 -8.10 -24.31
C PRO A 36 -9.10 -7.46 -23.72
N LYS A 37 -10.26 -7.73 -24.33
CA LYS A 37 -11.56 -7.18 -23.90
C LYS A 37 -11.93 -7.58 -22.47
N GLU A 38 -11.42 -8.70 -21.99
CA GLU A 38 -11.69 -9.25 -20.66
C GLU A 38 -10.96 -8.50 -19.53
N LEU A 39 -9.82 -7.85 -19.80
CA LEU A 39 -9.06 -7.10 -18.80
C LEU A 39 -9.55 -5.66 -18.61
N ARG A 40 -10.31 -5.13 -19.58
CA ARG A 40 -10.90 -3.78 -19.54
C ARG A 40 -11.75 -3.51 -18.29
N PRO A 41 -12.70 -4.38 -17.89
CA PRO A 41 -13.48 -4.15 -16.67
C PRO A 41 -12.62 -4.11 -15.41
N VAL A 42 -11.53 -4.90 -15.34
CA VAL A 42 -10.61 -4.94 -14.20
C VAL A 42 -9.86 -3.61 -14.08
N PHE A 43 -9.30 -3.10 -15.18
CA PHE A 43 -8.65 -1.78 -15.20
C PHE A 43 -9.62 -0.63 -14.90
N HIS A 44 -10.86 -0.70 -15.38
CA HIS A 44 -11.88 0.29 -15.01
C HIS A 44 -12.21 0.28 -13.51
N ARG A 45 -12.29 -0.91 -12.89
CA ARG A 45 -12.49 -1.02 -11.43
C ARG A 45 -11.29 -0.45 -10.66
N LEU A 46 -10.06 -0.68 -11.12
CA LEU A 46 -8.85 -0.07 -10.55
C LEU A 46 -8.86 1.46 -10.66
N ALA A 47 -9.22 1.99 -11.83
CA ALA A 47 -9.36 3.44 -12.03
C ALA A 47 -10.41 4.04 -11.09
N ALA A 48 -11.57 3.38 -10.99
CA ALA A 48 -12.65 3.79 -10.12
C ALA A 48 -12.24 3.74 -8.64
N LEU A 49 -11.54 2.68 -8.21
CA LEU A 49 -11.03 2.53 -6.85
C LEU A 49 -10.03 3.65 -6.51
N TYR A 50 -9.09 3.94 -7.41
CA TYR A 50 -8.11 5.02 -7.22
C TYR A 50 -8.78 6.40 -7.15
N GLY A 51 -9.73 6.67 -8.05
CA GLY A 51 -10.49 7.92 -8.05
C GLY A 51 -11.30 8.10 -6.76
N LEU A 52 -12.01 7.05 -6.33
CA LEU A 52 -12.84 7.08 -5.13
C LEU A 52 -12.01 7.23 -3.85
N TRP A 53 -10.85 6.58 -3.79
CA TRP A 53 -9.88 6.74 -2.70
C TRP A 53 -9.30 8.16 -2.65
N SER A 54 -8.98 8.75 -3.80
CA SER A 54 -8.51 10.14 -3.88
C SER A 54 -9.58 11.13 -3.40
N VAL A 55 -10.85 10.90 -3.79
CA VAL A 55 -12.00 11.69 -3.31
C VAL A 55 -12.18 11.53 -1.79
N GLU A 56 -12.08 10.31 -1.24
CA GLU A 56 -12.17 10.08 0.20
C GLU A 56 -11.09 10.88 0.96
N LYS A 57 -9.86 10.92 0.43
CA LYS A 57 -8.75 11.69 1.02
C LYS A 57 -8.98 13.20 1.01
N HIS A 58 -9.59 13.73 -0.05
CA HIS A 58 -9.84 15.18 -0.21
C HIS A 58 -11.25 15.61 0.19
N LEU A 59 -12.02 14.72 0.81
CA LEU A 59 -13.42 14.93 1.15
C LEU A 59 -13.63 16.20 2.02
N ALA A 60 -12.73 16.45 2.98
CA ALA A 60 -12.79 17.64 3.82
C ALA A 60 -12.71 18.96 3.01
N THR A 61 -11.96 18.96 1.90
CA THR A 61 -11.86 20.12 1.02
C THR A 61 -13.06 20.24 0.09
N LEU A 62 -13.66 19.13 -0.32
CA LEU A 62 -14.93 19.11 -1.07
C LEU A 62 -16.09 19.64 -0.22
N TYR A 63 -16.14 19.31 1.07
CA TYR A 63 -17.09 19.89 2.03
C TYR A 63 -16.88 21.40 2.20
N GLN A 64 -15.64 21.85 2.34
CA GLN A 64 -15.32 23.29 2.42
C GLN A 64 -15.70 24.06 1.15
N GLY A 65 -15.60 23.41 -0.01
CA GLY A 65 -16.01 23.98 -1.30
C GLY A 65 -17.50 23.89 -1.60
N GLY A 66 -18.32 23.30 -0.71
CA GLY A 66 -19.76 23.14 -0.91
C GLY A 66 -20.15 22.12 -1.99
N TYR A 67 -19.19 21.33 -2.51
CA TYR A 67 -19.45 20.30 -3.52
C TYR A 67 -20.14 19.06 -2.94
N VAL A 68 -19.97 18.82 -1.65
CA VAL A 68 -20.59 17.71 -0.93
C VAL A 68 -21.33 18.27 0.26
N SER A 69 -22.60 17.90 0.39
CA SER A 69 -23.51 18.37 1.44
C SER A 69 -24.14 17.16 2.14
N GLY A 70 -24.20 17.19 3.48
CA GLY A 70 -24.79 16.11 4.29
C GLY A 70 -23.79 15.05 4.77
N GLY A 71 -24.23 14.21 5.72
CA GLY A 71 -23.40 13.20 6.40
C GLY A 71 -23.32 11.83 5.71
N GLU A 72 -24.13 11.60 4.68
CA GLU A 72 -24.23 10.28 4.01
C GLU A 72 -23.15 10.06 2.94
N ALA A 73 -22.65 11.12 2.31
CA ALA A 73 -21.65 11.04 1.25
C ALA A 73 -20.36 10.26 1.63
N PRO A 74 -19.75 10.48 2.83
CA PRO A 74 -18.57 9.72 3.25
C PRO A 74 -18.88 8.22 3.44
N ARG A 75 -20.10 7.90 3.91
CA ARG A 75 -20.54 6.52 4.11
C ARG A 75 -20.69 5.79 2.78
N ILE A 76 -21.38 6.42 1.82
CA ILE A 76 -21.59 5.87 0.47
C ILE A 76 -20.25 5.64 -0.24
N ILE A 77 -19.32 6.61 -0.16
CA ILE A 77 -17.99 6.48 -0.76
C ILE A 77 -17.24 5.28 -0.18
N ARG A 78 -17.23 5.11 1.15
CA ARG A 78 -16.57 3.98 1.80
C ARG A 78 -17.20 2.64 1.43
N GLU A 79 -18.52 2.57 1.38
CA GLU A 79 -19.24 1.36 0.95
C GLU A 79 -18.88 0.98 -0.49
N ALA A 80 -18.84 1.96 -1.39
CA ALA A 80 -18.44 1.74 -2.78
C ALA A 80 -16.97 1.31 -2.90
N ILE A 81 -16.04 1.85 -2.08
CA ILE A 81 -14.65 1.36 -2.01
C ILE A 81 -14.62 -0.11 -1.60
N LEU A 82 -15.37 -0.49 -0.56
CA LEU A 82 -15.41 -1.87 -0.06
C LEU A 82 -15.98 -2.83 -1.12
N LEU A 83 -17.04 -2.44 -1.82
CA LEU A 83 -17.62 -3.21 -2.92
C LEU A 83 -16.63 -3.41 -4.06
N LEU A 84 -15.91 -2.35 -4.47
CA LEU A 84 -14.88 -2.44 -5.50
C LEU A 84 -13.72 -3.36 -5.07
N CYS A 85 -13.28 -3.27 -3.81
CA CYS A 85 -12.27 -4.16 -3.26
C CYS A 85 -12.72 -5.64 -3.28
N GLN A 86 -13.99 -5.93 -2.97
CA GLN A 86 -14.52 -7.29 -3.07
C GLN A 86 -14.54 -7.80 -4.50
N GLN A 87 -14.93 -6.96 -5.46
CA GLN A 87 -14.94 -7.31 -6.88
C GLN A 87 -13.55 -7.51 -7.48
N LEU A 88 -12.53 -6.84 -6.93
CA LEU A 88 -11.15 -6.92 -7.42
C LEU A 88 -10.32 -8.01 -6.71
N LYS A 89 -10.78 -8.47 -5.53
CA LYS A 89 -10.13 -9.53 -4.75
C LYS A 89 -9.67 -10.76 -5.56
N PRO A 90 -10.48 -11.36 -6.45
CA PRO A 90 -10.04 -12.54 -7.20
C PRO A 90 -8.90 -12.25 -8.18
N ASP A 91 -8.89 -11.06 -8.79
CA ASP A 91 -7.90 -10.68 -9.81
C ASP A 91 -6.63 -10.07 -9.19
N ALA A 92 -6.66 -9.74 -7.89
CA ALA A 92 -5.60 -9.01 -7.21
C ALA A 92 -4.24 -9.72 -7.27
N VAL A 93 -4.20 -11.04 -7.11
CA VAL A 93 -2.96 -11.82 -7.16
C VAL A 93 -2.34 -11.73 -8.55
N SER A 94 -3.13 -12.01 -9.59
CA SER A 94 -2.65 -11.95 -10.99
C SER A 94 -2.22 -10.54 -11.42
N LEU A 95 -2.88 -9.49 -10.92
CA LEU A 95 -2.47 -8.10 -11.16
C LEU A 95 -1.13 -7.76 -10.50
N VAL A 96 -0.92 -8.25 -9.28
CA VAL A 96 0.35 -8.05 -8.57
C VAL A 96 1.47 -8.82 -9.27
N ASP A 97 1.21 -10.07 -9.65
CA ASP A 97 2.19 -10.91 -10.37
C ASP A 97 2.60 -10.29 -11.72
N ALA A 98 1.66 -9.64 -12.43
CA ALA A 98 1.97 -8.96 -13.70
C ALA A 98 2.88 -7.73 -13.54
N ILE A 99 2.90 -7.12 -12.35
CA ILE A 99 3.73 -5.94 -12.03
C ILE A 99 5.01 -6.35 -11.29
N ALA A 100 5.00 -7.53 -10.65
CA ALA A 100 6.09 -7.99 -9.81
C ALA A 100 7.41 -8.08 -10.58
N PRO A 101 8.47 -7.38 -10.14
CA PRO A 101 9.80 -7.62 -10.67
C PRO A 101 10.26 -9.02 -10.27
N PRO A 102 11.17 -9.65 -11.04
CA PRO A 102 11.68 -10.98 -10.71
C PRO A 102 12.24 -11.03 -9.28
N ASP A 103 12.05 -12.17 -8.60
CA ASP A 103 12.38 -12.38 -7.18
C ASP A 103 13.81 -11.96 -6.80
N PHE A 104 14.77 -12.03 -7.75
CA PHE A 104 16.14 -11.54 -7.57
C PHE A 104 16.21 -10.03 -7.28
N ILE A 105 15.37 -9.23 -7.94
CA ILE A 105 15.29 -7.78 -7.73
C ILE A 105 14.49 -7.48 -6.46
N LEU A 106 13.45 -8.27 -6.18
CA LEU A 106 12.60 -8.08 -5.00
C LEU A 106 13.37 -8.31 -3.70
N ASN A 107 14.32 -9.25 -3.70
CA ASN A 107 15.20 -9.61 -2.58
C ASN A 107 14.44 -9.70 -1.23
N SER A 108 13.21 -10.21 -1.28
CA SER A 108 12.30 -10.27 -0.16
C SER A 108 11.87 -11.71 0.05
N PRO A 109 12.20 -12.34 1.19
CA PRO A 109 11.82 -13.72 1.47
C PRO A 109 10.31 -13.90 1.61
N ILE A 110 9.56 -12.82 1.89
CA ILE A 110 8.10 -12.84 2.05
C ILE A 110 7.38 -12.68 0.71
N GLY A 111 8.02 -12.00 -0.25
CA GLY A 111 7.44 -11.70 -1.56
C GLY A 111 7.82 -12.69 -2.67
N ALA A 112 8.38 -13.85 -2.32
CA ALA A 112 8.78 -14.85 -3.30
C ALA A 112 7.57 -15.43 -4.05
N SER A 113 7.73 -15.67 -5.35
CA SER A 113 6.68 -16.15 -6.26
C SER A 113 6.26 -17.61 -6.00
N ASP A 114 7.01 -18.34 -5.19
CA ASP A 114 6.79 -19.77 -4.88
C ASP A 114 5.68 -20.03 -3.83
N GLY A 115 5.18 -18.97 -3.18
CA GLY A 115 4.18 -19.05 -2.10
C GLY A 115 4.68 -19.73 -0.82
N GLN A 116 5.97 -20.04 -0.69
CA GLN A 116 6.56 -20.76 0.44
C GLN A 116 7.19 -19.80 1.48
N ILE A 117 6.41 -18.80 1.88
CA ILE A 117 6.81 -17.69 2.78
C ILE A 117 7.63 -18.17 3.98
N TYR A 118 7.12 -19.17 4.71
CA TYR A 118 7.78 -19.65 5.93
C TYR A 118 9.14 -20.29 5.68
N LYS A 119 9.28 -21.05 4.59
CA LYS A 119 10.55 -21.69 4.24
C LYS A 119 11.58 -20.66 3.79
N ASN A 120 11.15 -19.68 3.01
CA ASN A 120 12.01 -18.62 2.51
C ASN A 120 12.48 -17.69 3.63
N LEU A 121 11.58 -17.35 4.57
CA LEU A 121 11.93 -16.60 5.76
C LEU A 121 12.91 -17.36 6.65
N TYR A 122 12.62 -18.64 6.91
CA TYR A 122 13.51 -19.48 7.72
C TYR A 122 14.89 -19.64 7.06
N GLY A 123 14.94 -19.88 5.74
CA GLY A 123 16.18 -19.91 4.98
C GLY A 123 16.96 -18.60 5.06
N ALA A 124 16.30 -17.46 4.91
CA ALA A 124 16.93 -16.14 5.03
C ALA A 124 17.46 -15.87 6.46
N MET A 125 16.74 -16.31 7.49
CA MET A 125 17.22 -16.21 8.88
C MET A 125 18.49 -17.05 9.09
N LEU A 126 18.51 -18.28 8.56
CA LEU A 126 19.66 -19.18 8.69
C LEU A 126 20.90 -18.74 7.89
N GLN A 127 20.72 -17.94 6.84
CA GLN A 127 21.83 -17.37 6.06
C GLN A 127 22.63 -16.30 6.83
N GLY A 128 22.12 -15.79 7.95
CA GLY A 128 22.85 -14.86 8.79
C GLY A 128 24.11 -15.48 9.42
N SER A 129 25.20 -14.70 9.47
CA SER A 129 26.42 -15.12 10.15
C SER A 129 26.17 -15.24 11.66
N LYS A 130 26.56 -16.38 12.26
CA LYS A 130 26.41 -16.71 13.68
C LYS A 130 24.96 -16.79 14.19
N THR A 131 23.96 -17.00 13.31
CA THR A 131 22.55 -17.07 13.75
C THR A 131 22.25 -18.27 14.65
N LEU A 132 22.88 -19.42 14.39
CA LEU A 132 22.71 -20.64 15.20
C LEU A 132 23.69 -20.73 16.37
N ASP A 133 24.70 -19.85 16.39
CA ASP A 133 25.69 -19.83 17.44
C ASP A 133 25.17 -19.09 18.66
N ARG A 134 25.76 -19.40 19.81
CA ARG A 134 25.46 -18.66 21.03
C ARG A 134 25.93 -17.21 20.88
N ALA A 135 25.03 -16.25 21.12
CA ALA A 135 25.34 -14.83 21.07
C ALA A 135 26.55 -14.48 21.96
N SER A 136 27.48 -13.65 21.50
CA SER A 136 28.74 -13.36 22.20
C SER A 136 28.56 -12.84 23.64
N TYR A 137 27.46 -12.13 23.90
CA TYR A 137 27.12 -11.50 25.18
C TYR A 137 26.29 -12.39 26.11
N TRP A 138 26.08 -13.67 25.80
CA TRP A 138 25.22 -14.55 26.59
C TRP A 138 25.66 -14.67 28.06
N GLN A 139 26.98 -14.62 28.33
CA GLN A 139 27.54 -14.71 29.68
C GLN A 139 27.15 -13.50 30.52
N GLU A 140 27.16 -12.31 29.92
CA GLU A 140 26.78 -11.06 30.58
C GLU A 140 25.29 -11.01 30.90
N ALA A 141 24.45 -11.62 30.06
CA ALA A 141 23.00 -11.68 30.28
C ALA A 141 22.59 -12.66 31.40
N VAL A 142 23.33 -13.76 31.58
CA VAL A 142 23.04 -14.79 32.59
C VAL A 142 23.70 -14.45 33.94
N THR A 143 24.79 -13.68 33.92
CA THR A 143 25.46 -13.28 35.16
C THR A 143 24.61 -12.24 35.89
N PRO A 144 24.10 -12.53 37.09
CA PRO A 144 23.35 -11.53 37.84
C PRO A 144 24.25 -10.32 38.11
N PRO A 145 23.73 -9.09 37.96
CA PRO A 145 24.54 -7.90 38.20
C PRO A 145 25.11 -7.97 39.61
N SER A 146 26.42 -7.78 39.74
CA SER A 146 27.10 -7.77 41.04
C SER A 146 26.35 -6.79 41.95
N ARG A 147 25.91 -7.28 43.12
CA ARG A 147 25.11 -6.54 44.10
C ARG A 147 25.72 -5.14 44.28
N ARG A 148 25.11 -4.11 43.67
CA ARG A 148 25.57 -2.73 43.87
C ARG A 148 25.44 -2.45 45.36
N ALA A 149 26.51 -1.98 45.99
CA ALA A 149 26.46 -1.51 47.37
C ALA A 149 25.28 -0.55 47.49
N GLN A 150 24.40 -0.80 48.47
CA GLN A 150 23.17 -0.05 48.67
C GLN A 150 23.47 1.45 48.61
N ALA A 151 22.75 2.17 47.75
CA ALA A 151 22.80 3.63 47.74
C ALA A 151 22.41 4.10 49.14
N LYS A 152 23.37 4.67 49.86
CA LYS A 152 23.13 5.29 51.16
C LYS A 152 22.20 6.49 50.91
N LEU A 153 20.98 6.40 51.45
CA LEU A 153 20.08 7.54 51.66
C LEU A 153 20.70 8.50 52.67
#